data_AF-A0A015MYI8-F1
#
_entry.id   AF-A0A015MYI8-F1
#
_cell.length_a   1.000
_cell.length_b   1.000
_cell.length_c   1.000
_cell.angle_alpha   90.00
_cell.angle_beta   90.00
_cell.angle_gamma   90.00
#
_symmetry.space_group_name_H-M   'P 1'
#
loop_
_entity.id
_entity.type
_entity.pdbx_description
1 polymer ?
#
loop_
_entity_poly.entity_id
_entity_poly.type
_entity_poly.pdbx_seq_one_letter_code
_entity_poly.pdbx_strand_id
1 'polypeptide(L)'
;MYPHIDNLMDLLVKSQLNALSALFNTDILRPIAIQKLDILTHEFWYPGIPRDINKYIGKISSPSYLSKSLALLEQYQIHLDPTISYGITGGHIPIVEYLPNLSSNDYKSLRNKRIMYLNQLVSTDGNYLLTWNEVKRLNNNNFKGPKPKWFKLLENDFTLSNYRTLTHPLNDNYTIPARLQQIPDQSLGNHKKRNEWTYHWDARIQNCIIGKTYIQDTDTCSSITTMEHYLPFNNSSILNNVTPQSPRSLPLILIPCSGCHLNDHSLILQDARIKCSISIRTNRLSTFNIFNRLNQEHKRFKNLPLSKYYVSTKPLHQIRHSAHSIYLAQHNVNTVTTTIITPELPSLHDQNHVLQQLSSVIASALLCDDKIKLTLIDIASKFFSYTNFQFYSDGSVSDIGTINSKSGFGWVQTNPLLPQISFLGSTIFFPSSFKSESFAILTILLVLPPNATCEIFTDSQNCIDAFNQRLGSPIISP
;
A
#
# COMPACT_ATOMS: atom_id res chain seq x y z
N MET A 1 -48.07 32.06 10.87
CA MET A 1 -47.43 30.74 11.15
C MET A 1 -46.17 30.67 10.31
N TYR A 2 -44.94 30.89 10.78
CA TYR A 2 -44.30 30.67 12.08
C TYR A 2 -43.33 31.85 12.38
N PRO A 3 -43.25 32.38 13.62
CA PRO A 3 -42.57 33.66 13.85
C PRO A 3 -41.04 33.59 14.04
N HIS A 4 -40.41 32.41 14.03
CA HIS A 4 -38.97 32.26 14.33
C HIS A 4 -38.32 31.09 13.58
N ILE A 5 -38.33 31.11 12.25
CA ILE A 5 -37.46 30.25 11.45
C ILE A 5 -36.51 31.17 10.70
N ASP A 6 -35.37 31.48 11.33
CA ASP A 6 -34.40 32.45 10.80
C ASP A 6 -33.73 31.94 9.50
N ASN A 7 -33.68 30.63 9.28
CA ASN A 7 -33.35 30.03 7.98
C ASN A 7 -33.85 28.58 7.86
N LEU A 8 -34.89 28.36 7.04
CA LEU A 8 -35.48 27.03 6.83
C LEU A 8 -34.47 26.03 6.25
N MET A 9 -33.59 26.49 5.36
CA MET A 9 -32.59 25.62 4.73
C MET A 9 -31.58 25.09 5.75
N ASP A 10 -31.12 25.94 6.67
CA ASP A 10 -30.17 25.52 7.71
C ASP A 10 -30.79 24.52 8.68
N LEU A 11 -32.08 24.66 9.00
CA LEU A 11 -32.82 23.69 9.81
C LEU A 11 -32.96 22.34 9.09
N LEU A 12 -33.21 22.35 7.78
CA LEU A 12 -33.24 21.14 6.97
C LEU A 12 -31.86 20.46 6.93
N VAL A 13 -30.78 21.22 6.73
CA VAL A 13 -29.41 20.69 6.74
C VAL A 13 -29.05 20.09 8.10
N LYS A 14 -29.39 20.76 9.21
CA LYS A 14 -29.20 20.21 10.57
C LYS A 14 -29.97 18.91 10.78
N SER A 15 -31.22 18.85 10.32
CA SER A 15 -32.04 17.62 10.40
C SER A 15 -31.39 16.49 9.59
N GLN A 16 -30.90 16.78 8.39
CA GLN A 16 -30.19 15.83 7.54
C GLN A 16 -28.90 15.31 8.18
N LEU A 17 -28.12 16.22 8.77
CA LEU A 17 -26.88 15.88 9.47
C LEU A 17 -27.16 14.95 10.65
N ASN A 18 -28.20 15.24 11.45
CA ASN A 18 -28.60 14.38 12.56
C ASN A 18 -29.01 12.99 12.10
N ALA A 19 -29.77 12.89 11.00
CA ALA A 19 -30.19 11.61 10.44
C ALA A 19 -29.00 10.79 9.93
N LEU A 20 -28.04 11.42 9.24
CA LEU A 20 -26.82 10.75 8.77
C LEU A 20 -25.90 10.37 9.92
N SER A 21 -25.73 11.24 10.91
CA SER A 21 -24.96 10.94 12.12
C SER A 21 -25.55 9.74 12.87
N ALA A 22 -26.87 9.70 13.04
CA ALA A 22 -27.54 8.53 13.62
C ALA A 22 -27.34 7.28 12.77
N LEU A 23 -27.45 7.37 11.44
CA LEU A 23 -27.25 6.24 10.53
C LEU A 23 -25.84 5.63 10.67
N PHE A 24 -24.79 6.46 10.69
CA PHE A 24 -23.41 5.98 10.71
C PHE A 24 -22.85 5.67 12.10
N ASN A 25 -23.44 6.22 13.17
CA ASN A 25 -22.96 6.04 14.55
C ASN A 25 -23.83 5.12 15.42
N THR A 26 -24.91 4.55 14.87
CA THR A 26 -25.77 3.61 15.61
C THR A 26 -25.50 2.17 15.16
N ASP A 27 -25.10 1.30 16.08
CA ASP A 27 -24.77 -0.10 15.79
C ASP A 27 -25.93 -0.89 15.16
N ILE A 28 -27.17 -0.63 15.59
CA ILE A 28 -28.37 -1.26 15.05
C ILE A 28 -28.57 -0.92 13.57
N LEU A 29 -28.18 0.29 13.15
CA LEU A 29 -28.31 0.77 11.78
C LEU A 29 -27.09 0.43 10.92
N ARG A 30 -26.03 -0.17 11.48
CA ARG A 30 -24.80 -0.52 10.78
C ARG A 30 -25.02 -1.30 9.48
N PRO A 31 -25.91 -2.33 9.39
CA PRO A 31 -26.15 -3.03 8.13
C PRO A 31 -26.72 -2.12 7.04
N ILE A 32 -27.60 -1.18 7.42
CA ILE A 32 -28.19 -0.20 6.51
C ILE A 32 -27.12 0.79 6.07
N ALA A 33 -26.28 1.26 6.99
CA ALA A 33 -25.17 2.16 6.69
C ALA A 33 -24.17 1.53 5.70
N ILE A 34 -23.79 0.26 5.91
CA ILE A 34 -22.92 -0.50 4.99
C ILE A 34 -23.58 -0.61 3.61
N GLN A 35 -24.87 -0.98 3.54
CA GLN A 35 -25.59 -1.05 2.26
C GLN A 35 -25.62 0.31 1.54
N LYS A 36 -25.79 1.40 2.28
CA LYS A 36 -25.76 2.76 1.71
C LYS A 36 -24.37 3.12 1.21
N LEU A 37 -23.30 2.72 1.91
CA LEU A 37 -21.92 2.87 1.45
C LEU A 37 -21.66 2.04 0.19
N ASP A 38 -22.19 0.82 0.08
CA ASP A 38 -22.06 0.00 -1.14
C ASP A 38 -22.72 0.63 -2.36
N ILE A 39 -23.89 1.25 -2.16
CA ILE A 39 -24.55 2.02 -3.23
C ILE A 39 -23.68 3.23 -3.61
N LEU A 40 -23.17 3.96 -2.62
CA LEU A 40 -22.32 5.13 -2.81
C LEU A 40 -21.04 4.79 -3.58
N THR A 41 -20.38 3.69 -3.20
CA THR A 41 -19.15 3.24 -3.86
C THR A 41 -19.40 2.81 -5.29
N HIS A 42 -20.56 2.20 -5.58
CA HIS A 42 -20.93 1.90 -6.96
C HIS A 42 -21.28 3.16 -7.78
N GLU A 43 -21.92 4.15 -7.15
CA GLU A 43 -22.31 5.43 -7.78
C GLU A 43 -21.08 6.26 -8.18
N PHE A 44 -20.19 6.52 -7.24
CA PHE A 44 -18.97 7.31 -7.46
C PHE A 44 -17.81 6.49 -8.04
N TRP A 45 -17.90 5.16 -7.96
CA TRP A 45 -16.78 4.26 -8.26
C TRP A 45 -15.53 4.61 -7.45
N TYR A 46 -15.73 4.81 -6.15
CA TYR A 46 -14.76 5.28 -5.17
C TYR A 46 -14.90 4.44 -3.88
N PRO A 47 -13.81 4.07 -3.20
CA PRO A 47 -13.88 3.31 -1.94
C PRO A 47 -14.28 4.24 -0.78
N GLY A 48 -15.49 4.06 -0.26
CA GLY A 48 -16.02 4.88 0.84
C GLY A 48 -16.58 6.22 0.38
N ILE A 49 -16.44 7.25 1.23
CA ILE A 49 -16.95 8.60 0.97
C ILE A 49 -15.79 9.45 0.39
N PRO A 50 -15.90 9.96 -0.85
CA PRO A 50 -14.90 10.87 -1.41
C PRO A 50 -14.82 12.18 -0.60
N ARG A 51 -13.64 12.78 -0.52
CA ARG A 51 -13.45 14.11 0.13
C ARG A 51 -14.14 15.25 -0.63
N ASP A 52 -14.08 15.20 -1.96
CA ASP A 52 -14.70 16.17 -2.87
C ASP A 52 -15.83 15.45 -3.62
N ILE A 53 -17.06 15.63 -3.16
CA ILE A 53 -18.25 14.91 -3.63
C ILE A 53 -18.81 15.60 -4.88
N ASN A 54 -18.67 16.93 -4.93
CA ASN A 54 -19.01 17.78 -6.05
C ASN A 54 -18.32 17.35 -7.36
N LYS A 55 -17.07 16.87 -7.30
CA LYS A 55 -16.35 16.29 -8.45
C LYS A 55 -17.08 15.11 -9.11
N TYR A 56 -17.88 14.36 -8.35
CA TYR A 56 -18.50 13.11 -8.81
C TYR A 56 -20.02 13.23 -8.98
N ILE A 57 -20.70 14.02 -8.15
CA ILE A 57 -22.17 14.10 -8.11
C ILE A 57 -22.77 14.52 -9.46
N GLY A 58 -22.15 15.48 -10.15
CA GLY A 58 -22.62 15.97 -11.45
C GLY A 58 -22.52 14.94 -12.59
N LYS A 59 -21.81 13.82 -12.36
CA LYS A 59 -21.62 12.73 -13.34
C LYS A 59 -22.64 11.60 -13.19
N ILE A 60 -23.48 11.64 -12.15
CA ILE A 60 -24.48 10.61 -11.86
C ILE A 60 -25.85 11.04 -12.39
N SER A 61 -26.50 10.16 -13.15
CA SER A 61 -27.83 10.43 -13.71
C SER A 61 -28.94 10.45 -12.65
N SER A 62 -28.85 9.58 -11.65
CA SER A 62 -29.87 9.39 -10.61
C SER A 62 -29.20 9.16 -9.25
N PRO A 63 -28.67 10.21 -8.61
CA PRO A 63 -27.94 10.04 -7.35
C PRO A 63 -28.88 9.60 -6.22
N SER A 64 -28.42 8.67 -5.41
CA SER A 64 -29.11 8.22 -4.21
C SER A 64 -29.33 9.35 -3.20
N TYR A 65 -30.21 9.11 -2.24
CA TYR A 65 -30.44 10.04 -1.13
C TYR A 65 -29.12 10.40 -0.41
N LEU A 66 -28.29 9.41 -0.10
CA LEU A 66 -27.01 9.63 0.58
C LEU A 66 -26.10 10.54 -0.25
N SER A 67 -25.96 10.29 -1.55
CA SER A 67 -25.16 11.12 -2.46
C SER A 67 -25.64 12.56 -2.53
N LYS A 68 -26.97 12.78 -2.58
CA LYS A 68 -27.57 14.12 -2.55
C LYS A 68 -27.34 14.83 -1.22
N SER A 69 -27.54 14.13 -0.10
CA SER A 69 -27.33 14.69 1.23
C SER A 69 -25.86 15.04 1.46
N LEU A 70 -24.94 14.20 0.99
CA LEU A 70 -23.50 14.44 1.05
C LEU A 70 -23.08 15.66 0.22
N ALA A 71 -23.58 15.79 -1.01
CA ALA A 71 -23.33 16.97 -1.84
C ALA A 71 -23.89 18.27 -1.20
N LEU A 72 -25.04 18.17 -0.52
CA LEU A 72 -25.59 19.30 0.25
C LEU A 72 -24.70 19.67 1.43
N LEU A 73 -24.19 18.69 2.20
CA LEU A 73 -23.30 18.94 3.33
C LEU A 73 -21.98 19.58 2.91
N GLU A 74 -21.44 19.20 1.75
CA GLU A 74 -20.21 19.77 1.22
C GLU A 74 -20.35 21.27 0.87
N GLN A 75 -21.54 21.74 0.46
CA GLN A 75 -21.81 23.17 0.27
C GLN A 75 -21.62 23.97 1.57
N TYR A 76 -21.79 23.31 2.72
CA TYR A 76 -21.58 23.86 4.06
C TYR A 76 -20.19 23.53 4.65
N GLN A 77 -19.28 22.94 3.86
CA GLN A 77 -17.95 22.48 4.32
C GLN A 77 -18.03 21.46 5.47
N ILE A 78 -19.11 20.67 5.53
CA ILE A 78 -19.28 19.61 6.52
C ILE A 78 -18.85 18.28 5.89
N HIS A 79 -17.84 17.65 6.49
CA HIS A 79 -17.37 16.33 6.09
C HIS A 79 -17.85 15.27 7.08
N LEU A 80 -18.26 14.11 6.57
CA LEU A 80 -18.68 12.97 7.38
C LEU A 80 -17.58 11.91 7.38
N ASP A 81 -17.04 11.66 8.56
CA ASP A 81 -16.12 10.55 8.81
C ASP A 81 -16.88 9.41 9.53
N PRO A 82 -17.27 8.35 8.81
CA PRO A 82 -18.01 7.25 9.43
C PRO A 82 -17.10 6.48 10.40
N THR A 83 -17.63 6.14 11.56
CA THR A 83 -16.95 5.29 12.56
C THR A 83 -16.92 3.80 12.16
N ILE A 84 -17.64 3.45 11.08
CA ILE A 84 -17.72 2.08 10.56
C ILE A 84 -16.47 1.76 9.75
N SER A 85 -15.80 0.65 10.08
CA SER A 85 -14.73 0.10 9.25
C SER A 85 -15.31 -0.37 7.91
N TYR A 86 -15.13 0.42 6.86
CA TYR A 86 -15.58 0.11 5.50
C TYR A 86 -14.37 0.14 4.55
N GLY A 87 -14.02 -1.03 4.00
CA GLY A 87 -12.86 -1.16 3.12
C GLY A 87 -13.14 -2.12 1.97
N ILE A 88 -12.91 -1.66 0.74
CA ILE A 88 -12.98 -2.52 -0.45
C ILE A 88 -11.60 -3.12 -0.68
N THR A 89 -11.46 -4.44 -0.60
CA THR A 89 -10.19 -5.11 -0.89
C THR A 89 -9.78 -4.93 -2.36
N GLY A 90 -8.48 -4.92 -2.65
CA GLY A 90 -7.96 -4.90 -4.03
C GLY A 90 -7.09 -3.70 -4.39
N GLY A 91 -6.84 -2.81 -3.43
CA GLY A 91 -5.92 -1.67 -3.56
C GLY A 91 -6.23 -0.59 -2.53
N HIS A 92 -5.48 0.51 -2.59
CA HIS A 92 -5.65 1.66 -1.71
C HIS A 92 -5.92 2.94 -2.49
N ILE A 93 -5.38 3.04 -3.71
CA ILE A 93 -5.36 4.28 -4.48
C ILE A 93 -6.48 4.26 -5.52
N PRO A 94 -7.56 5.04 -5.36
CA PRO A 94 -8.71 5.03 -6.27
C PRO A 94 -8.32 5.55 -7.66
N ILE A 95 -8.63 4.81 -8.71
CA ILE A 95 -8.28 5.17 -10.09
C ILE A 95 -8.89 6.50 -10.54
N VAL A 96 -10.04 6.85 -9.98
CA VAL A 96 -10.79 8.06 -10.30
C VAL A 96 -10.16 9.34 -9.72
N GLU A 97 -9.20 9.21 -8.80
CA GLU A 97 -8.40 10.35 -8.35
C GLU A 97 -7.36 10.76 -9.39
N TYR A 98 -6.77 9.77 -10.06
CA TYR A 98 -5.76 9.97 -11.12
C TYR A 98 -6.38 10.38 -12.46
N LEU A 99 -7.66 10.09 -12.69
CA LEU A 99 -8.34 10.40 -13.95
C LEU A 99 -9.42 11.46 -13.73
N PRO A 100 -9.10 12.76 -13.82
CA PRO A 100 -10.05 13.84 -13.50
C PRO A 100 -11.23 13.91 -14.48
N ASN A 101 -10.99 13.62 -15.77
CA ASN A 101 -11.94 13.86 -16.87
C ASN A 101 -12.58 12.57 -17.40
N LEU A 102 -13.01 11.68 -16.52
CA LEU A 102 -13.73 10.45 -16.90
C LEU A 102 -15.15 10.78 -17.40
N SER A 103 -15.52 10.25 -18.56
CA SER A 103 -16.89 10.29 -19.08
C SER A 103 -17.78 9.20 -18.45
N SER A 104 -19.10 9.31 -18.57
CA SER A 104 -20.04 8.26 -18.11
C SER A 104 -19.73 6.88 -18.71
N ASN A 105 -19.29 6.83 -19.97
CA ASN A 105 -18.86 5.60 -20.63
C ASN A 105 -17.57 5.02 -20.02
N ASP A 106 -16.66 5.87 -19.54
CA ASP A 106 -15.45 5.41 -18.86
C ASP A 106 -15.77 4.80 -17.51
N TYR A 107 -16.64 5.42 -16.70
CA TYR A 107 -17.14 4.83 -15.46
C TYR A 107 -17.84 3.49 -15.70
N LYS A 108 -18.67 3.38 -16.75
CA LYS A 108 -19.30 2.10 -17.13
C LYS A 108 -18.25 1.06 -17.52
N SER A 109 -17.20 1.47 -18.24
CA SER A 109 -16.09 0.59 -18.62
C SER A 109 -15.28 0.10 -17.40
N LEU A 110 -14.97 0.97 -16.45
CA LEU A 110 -14.26 0.64 -15.20
C LEU A 110 -15.08 -0.32 -14.34
N ARG A 111 -16.39 -0.05 -14.18
CA ARG A 111 -17.37 -0.91 -13.50
C ARG A 111 -17.41 -2.31 -14.08
N ASN A 112 -17.66 -2.42 -15.38
CA ASN A 112 -17.72 -3.71 -16.07
C ASN A 112 -16.42 -4.51 -15.98
N LYS A 113 -15.29 -3.81 -15.80
CA LYS A 113 -13.97 -4.44 -15.69
C LYS A 113 -13.53 -4.68 -14.24
N ARG A 114 -14.32 -4.24 -13.25
CA ARG A 114 -14.02 -4.31 -11.82
C ARG A 114 -12.65 -3.69 -11.48
N ILE A 115 -12.35 -2.55 -12.11
CA ILE A 115 -11.10 -1.79 -11.90
C ILE A 115 -11.45 -0.53 -11.11
N MET A 116 -11.21 -0.55 -9.79
CA MET A 116 -11.45 0.57 -8.88
C MET A 116 -10.14 1.22 -8.42
N TYR A 117 -9.06 0.46 -8.35
CA TYR A 117 -7.77 0.93 -7.85
C TYR A 117 -6.70 1.00 -8.92
N LEU A 118 -5.82 2.00 -8.84
CA LEU A 118 -4.63 2.10 -9.68
C LEU A 118 -3.69 0.91 -9.44
N ASN A 119 -3.64 0.38 -8.20
CA ASN A 119 -2.89 -0.82 -7.83
C ASN A 119 -3.19 -2.02 -8.75
N GLN A 120 -4.40 -2.09 -9.32
CA GLN A 120 -4.81 -3.17 -10.22
C GLN A 120 -4.18 -3.08 -11.62
N LEU A 121 -3.53 -1.95 -11.94
CA LEU A 121 -2.98 -1.62 -13.26
C LEU A 121 -1.46 -1.47 -13.27
N VAL A 122 -0.81 -1.53 -12.10
CA VAL A 122 0.63 -1.34 -11.97
C VAL A 122 1.32 -2.64 -11.59
N SER A 123 2.64 -2.66 -11.72
CA SER A 123 3.49 -3.75 -11.27
C SER A 123 3.45 -3.90 -9.75
N THR A 124 3.85 -5.07 -9.26
CA THR A 124 3.85 -5.41 -7.83
C THR A 124 4.71 -4.50 -6.97
N ASP A 125 5.72 -3.85 -7.56
CA ASP A 125 6.61 -2.89 -6.91
C ASP A 125 6.12 -1.44 -7.03
N GLY A 126 4.91 -1.21 -7.55
CA GLY A 126 4.28 0.12 -7.63
C GLY A 126 4.93 1.09 -8.62
N ASN A 127 5.96 0.67 -9.38
CA ASN A 127 6.79 1.58 -10.17
C ASN A 127 6.41 1.66 -11.66
N TYR A 128 5.78 0.64 -12.23
CA TYR A 128 5.57 0.53 -13.68
C TYR A 128 4.10 0.25 -14.01
N LEU A 129 3.57 0.93 -15.03
CA LEU A 129 2.25 0.65 -15.57
C LEU A 129 2.28 -0.64 -16.39
N LEU A 130 1.33 -1.55 -16.13
CA LEU A 130 1.18 -2.77 -16.93
C LEU A 130 0.75 -2.45 -18.36
N THR A 131 1.02 -3.34 -19.30
CA THR A 131 0.40 -3.27 -20.63
C THR A 131 -1.07 -3.68 -20.55
N TRP A 132 -1.89 -3.21 -21.48
CA TRP A 132 -3.31 -3.60 -21.53
C TRP A 132 -3.50 -5.12 -21.65
N ASN A 133 -2.60 -5.81 -22.36
CA ASN A 133 -2.65 -7.27 -22.49
C ASN A 133 -2.31 -7.96 -21.15
N GLU A 134 -1.37 -7.42 -20.38
CA GLU A 134 -1.09 -7.92 -19.03
C GLU A 134 -2.27 -7.69 -18.10
N VAL A 135 -2.89 -6.50 -18.13
CA VAL A 135 -4.11 -6.21 -17.36
C VAL A 135 -5.23 -7.19 -17.70
N LYS A 136 -5.48 -7.48 -18.99
CA LYS A 136 -6.44 -8.52 -19.42
C LYS A 136 -6.10 -9.88 -18.82
N ARG A 137 -4.84 -10.30 -18.96
CA ARG A 137 -4.35 -11.60 -18.50
C ARG A 137 -4.47 -11.76 -16.99
N LEU A 138 -4.20 -10.69 -16.24
CA LEU A 138 -4.15 -10.70 -14.77
C LEU A 138 -5.53 -10.58 -14.13
N ASN A 139 -6.52 -10.02 -14.84
CA ASN A 139 -7.86 -9.79 -14.27
C ASN A 139 -8.81 -10.99 -14.41
N ASN A 140 -8.35 -12.18 -14.85
CA ASN A 140 -9.14 -13.40 -15.16
C ASN A 140 -10.40 -13.16 -16.00
N ASN A 141 -10.53 -11.97 -16.56
CA ASN A 141 -11.60 -11.52 -17.41
C ASN A 141 -10.97 -11.33 -18.77
N ASN A 142 -11.37 -12.15 -19.73
CA ASN A 142 -11.05 -11.94 -21.13
C ASN A 142 -11.77 -10.67 -21.61
N PHE A 143 -11.31 -9.47 -21.18
CA PHE A 143 -11.91 -8.21 -21.58
C PHE A 143 -11.93 -8.15 -23.10
N LYS A 144 -13.13 -8.28 -23.67
CA LYS A 144 -13.34 -8.25 -25.11
C LYS A 144 -13.26 -6.80 -25.60
N GLY A 145 -12.80 -6.64 -26.83
CA GLY A 145 -12.75 -5.34 -27.49
C GLY A 145 -11.45 -4.56 -27.31
N PRO A 146 -11.44 -3.33 -27.86
CA PRO A 146 -10.24 -2.51 -27.97
C PRO A 146 -9.77 -1.97 -26.62
N LYS A 147 -8.53 -1.47 -26.60
CA LYS A 147 -7.98 -0.74 -25.45
C LYS A 147 -8.86 0.48 -25.12
N PRO A 148 -9.37 0.60 -23.87
CA PRO A 148 -10.21 1.73 -23.47
C PRO A 148 -9.50 3.08 -23.58
N LYS A 149 -10.28 4.15 -23.81
CA LYS A 149 -9.76 5.53 -23.88
C LYS A 149 -9.11 5.97 -22.57
N TRP A 150 -9.78 5.72 -21.44
CA TRP A 150 -9.23 6.02 -20.11
C TRP A 150 -7.86 5.36 -19.84
N PHE A 151 -7.61 4.16 -20.40
CA PHE A 151 -6.32 3.50 -20.23
C PHE A 151 -5.22 4.12 -21.12
N LYS A 152 -5.59 4.64 -22.31
CA LYS A 152 -4.66 5.39 -23.15
C LYS A 152 -4.24 6.71 -22.49
N LEU A 153 -5.16 7.38 -21.79
CA LEU A 153 -4.83 8.57 -21.00
C LEU A 153 -3.81 8.23 -19.90
N LEU A 154 -4.01 7.11 -19.18
CA LEU A 154 -3.02 6.64 -18.21
C LEU A 154 -1.63 6.39 -18.83
N GLU A 155 -1.58 5.76 -20.02
CA GLU A 155 -0.31 5.52 -20.71
C GLU A 155 0.40 6.83 -21.10
N ASN A 156 -0.35 7.82 -21.57
CA ASN A 156 0.22 9.06 -22.09
C ASN A 156 0.61 10.05 -20.99
N ASP A 157 -0.23 10.19 -19.96
CA ASP A 157 -0.12 11.29 -19.00
C ASP A 157 0.65 10.86 -17.72
N PHE A 158 0.75 9.55 -17.47
CA PHE A 158 1.30 9.01 -16.21
C PHE A 158 2.52 8.10 -16.40
N THR A 159 3.14 8.10 -17.58
CA THR A 159 4.39 7.35 -17.81
C THR A 159 5.52 8.23 -18.36
N LEU A 160 6.74 8.04 -17.85
CA LEU A 160 7.93 8.84 -18.18
C LEU A 160 8.77 8.23 -19.31
N SER A 161 8.54 6.97 -19.70
CA SER A 161 9.44 6.27 -20.61
C SER A 161 8.76 5.17 -21.42
N ASN A 162 9.47 4.70 -22.45
CA ASN A 162 9.11 3.50 -23.22
C ASN A 162 9.01 2.23 -22.37
N TYR A 163 9.59 2.24 -21.15
CA TYR A 163 9.51 1.16 -20.16
C TYR A 163 8.31 1.31 -19.20
N ARG A 164 7.43 2.30 -19.45
CA ARG A 164 6.18 2.53 -18.69
C ARG A 164 6.40 2.84 -17.21
N THR A 165 7.55 3.41 -16.86
CA THR A 165 7.82 3.93 -15.51
C THR A 165 6.78 4.99 -15.17
N LEU A 166 6.14 4.88 -14.01
CA LEU A 166 5.15 5.86 -13.56
C LEU A 166 5.82 7.20 -13.25
N THR A 167 5.10 8.29 -13.48
CA THR A 167 5.50 9.64 -13.03
C THR A 167 5.54 9.74 -11.52
N HIS A 168 4.58 9.10 -10.85
CA HIS A 168 4.47 9.01 -9.40
C HIS A 168 4.36 7.54 -8.99
N PRO A 169 5.45 6.90 -8.57
CA PRO A 169 5.43 5.54 -8.06
C PRO A 169 4.47 5.40 -6.86
N LEU A 170 3.83 4.25 -6.74
CA LEU A 170 3.01 3.93 -5.58
C LEU A 170 3.94 3.37 -4.50
N ASN A 171 4.00 4.03 -3.34
CA ASN A 171 4.86 3.63 -2.21
C ASN A 171 4.23 2.53 -1.34
N ASP A 172 2.96 2.18 -1.56
CA ASP A 172 2.25 1.21 -0.75
C ASP A 172 2.69 -0.22 -1.07
N ASN A 173 3.21 -0.91 -0.04
CA ASN A 173 3.53 -2.33 -0.08
C ASN A 173 2.25 -3.13 -0.28
N TYR A 174 2.10 -3.73 -1.46
CA TYR A 174 0.89 -4.43 -1.83
C TYR A 174 0.97 -5.94 -1.57
N THR A 175 -0.05 -6.46 -0.88
CA THR A 175 -0.44 -7.86 -0.91
C THR A 175 -1.16 -8.15 -2.21
N ILE A 176 -0.58 -9.03 -3.02
CA ILE A 176 -1.14 -9.59 -4.26
C ILE A 176 -2.66 -9.81 -4.11
N PRO A 177 -3.51 -9.31 -5.03
CA PRO A 177 -4.94 -9.54 -4.90
C PRO A 177 -5.18 -11.04 -5.08
N ALA A 178 -6.04 -11.65 -4.27
CA ALA A 178 -6.37 -13.09 -4.36
C ALA A 178 -6.74 -13.55 -5.80
N ARG A 179 -7.20 -12.64 -6.67
CA ARG A 179 -7.44 -12.89 -8.10
C ARG A 179 -6.18 -13.21 -8.94
N LEU A 180 -5.00 -12.73 -8.54
CA LEU A 180 -3.71 -13.13 -9.12
C LEU A 180 -3.24 -14.49 -8.59
N GLN A 181 -3.83 -14.95 -7.49
CA GLN A 181 -3.59 -16.26 -6.86
C GLN A 181 -4.54 -17.34 -7.39
N GLN A 182 -5.54 -16.99 -8.21
CA GLN A 182 -6.43 -17.98 -8.81
C GLN A 182 -5.69 -18.77 -9.90
N ILE A 183 -5.54 -20.06 -9.61
CA ILE A 183 -5.07 -21.11 -10.49
C ILE A 183 -6.05 -21.18 -11.69
N PRO A 184 -5.58 -21.14 -12.95
CA PRO A 184 -6.46 -21.26 -14.11
C PRO A 184 -7.15 -22.64 -14.18
N ASP A 185 -8.30 -22.69 -14.85
CA ASP A 185 -9.07 -23.91 -15.07
C ASP A 185 -8.25 -25.04 -15.69
N GLN A 186 -8.52 -26.26 -15.23
CA GLN A 186 -7.91 -27.51 -15.68
C GLN A 186 -8.04 -27.65 -17.19
N SER A 187 -6.91 -27.81 -17.88
CA SER A 187 -6.90 -28.21 -19.29
C SER A 187 -6.00 -29.42 -19.47
N LEU A 188 -6.42 -30.32 -20.38
CA LEU A 188 -5.73 -31.57 -20.68
C LEU A 188 -4.32 -31.31 -21.23
N GLY A 189 -3.40 -32.18 -20.86
CA GLY A 189 -1.99 -32.07 -21.22
C GLY A 189 -1.75 -32.00 -22.72
N ASN A 190 -0.80 -31.16 -23.12
CA ASN A 190 -0.50 -30.84 -24.51
C ASN A 190 0.98 -30.47 -24.65
N HIS A 191 1.73 -31.24 -25.42
CA HIS A 191 3.09 -30.85 -25.82
C HIS A 191 3.02 -29.75 -26.88
N LYS A 192 3.27 -28.49 -26.49
CA LYS A 192 3.32 -27.36 -27.43
C LYS A 192 4.70 -26.74 -27.43
N LYS A 193 5.27 -26.58 -28.64
CA LYS A 193 6.40 -25.68 -28.83
C LYS A 193 5.93 -24.26 -28.54
N ARG A 194 6.49 -23.65 -27.50
CA ARG A 194 6.33 -22.22 -27.21
C ARG A 194 7.59 -21.48 -27.59
N ASN A 195 7.49 -20.18 -27.79
CA ASN A 195 8.62 -19.33 -28.13
C ASN A 195 8.51 -18.01 -27.36
N GLU A 196 8.14 -18.14 -26.08
CA GLU A 196 7.85 -17.05 -25.17
C GLU A 196 9.05 -16.79 -24.27
N TRP A 197 9.33 -15.51 -24.01
CA TRP A 197 10.35 -15.10 -23.05
C TRP A 197 9.79 -15.10 -21.65
N THR A 198 10.53 -15.73 -20.75
CA THR A 198 10.03 -16.15 -19.45
C THR A 198 11.05 -15.94 -18.37
N TYR A 199 10.56 -15.83 -17.15
CA TYR A 199 11.39 -15.66 -15.97
C TYR A 199 10.79 -16.38 -14.78
N HIS A 200 11.64 -16.89 -13.90
CA HIS A 200 11.23 -17.51 -12.66
C HIS A 200 12.22 -17.19 -11.54
N TRP A 201 11.77 -17.27 -10.29
CA TRP A 201 12.66 -17.23 -9.14
C TRP A 201 13.22 -18.62 -8.89
N ASP A 202 14.51 -18.73 -8.62
CA ASP A 202 15.14 -19.96 -8.14
C ASP A 202 15.68 -19.72 -6.73
N ALA A 203 15.10 -20.43 -5.77
CA ALA A 203 15.42 -20.29 -4.35
C ALA A 203 16.83 -20.80 -4.00
N ARG A 204 17.42 -21.68 -4.79
CA ARG A 204 18.77 -22.24 -4.53
C ARG A 204 19.84 -21.18 -4.76
N ILE A 205 19.66 -20.38 -5.80
CA ILE A 205 20.60 -19.30 -6.18
C ILE A 205 20.14 -17.92 -5.69
N GLN A 206 18.97 -17.82 -5.04
CA GLN A 206 18.36 -16.57 -4.58
C GLN A 206 18.31 -15.50 -5.69
N ASN A 207 17.98 -15.94 -6.90
CA ASN A 207 18.02 -15.07 -8.07
C ASN A 207 16.98 -15.48 -9.12
N CYS A 208 16.73 -14.56 -10.05
CA CYS A 208 15.82 -14.80 -11.16
C CYS A 208 16.54 -15.46 -12.33
N ILE A 209 16.00 -16.58 -12.80
CA ILE A 209 16.41 -17.25 -14.03
C ILE A 209 15.54 -16.74 -15.17
N ILE A 210 16.18 -16.36 -16.28
CA ILE A 210 15.52 -15.81 -17.46
C ILE A 210 15.80 -16.72 -18.64
N GLY A 211 14.76 -17.07 -19.41
CA GLY A 211 14.95 -17.97 -20.54
C GLY A 211 13.86 -17.86 -21.59
N LYS A 212 14.15 -18.46 -22.74
CA LYS A 212 13.24 -18.53 -23.87
C LYS A 212 12.70 -19.95 -23.98
N THR A 213 11.40 -20.10 -23.80
CA THR A 213 10.74 -21.41 -23.85
C THR A 213 10.83 -22.02 -25.24
N TYR A 214 10.95 -23.34 -25.30
CA TYR A 214 10.90 -24.10 -26.56
C TYR A 214 10.11 -25.41 -26.45
N ILE A 215 10.01 -25.99 -25.25
CA ILE A 215 9.13 -27.12 -24.95
C ILE A 215 8.32 -26.78 -23.70
N GLN A 216 7.02 -27.04 -23.75
CA GLN A 216 6.19 -27.09 -22.56
C GLN A 216 5.37 -28.38 -22.61
N ASP A 217 5.46 -29.12 -21.51
CA ASP A 217 4.64 -30.28 -21.21
C ASP A 217 3.64 -29.89 -20.13
N THR A 218 2.37 -29.69 -20.50
CA THR A 218 1.31 -29.39 -19.54
C THR A 218 0.71 -30.68 -19.02
N ASP A 219 0.50 -30.79 -17.71
CA ASP A 219 -0.39 -31.76 -17.07
C ASP A 219 -1.54 -31.01 -16.36
N THR A 220 -2.58 -31.72 -15.96
CA THR A 220 -3.84 -31.23 -15.39
C THR A 220 -3.70 -30.21 -14.26
N CYS A 221 -2.64 -30.30 -13.45
CA CYS A 221 -2.39 -29.40 -12.31
C CYS A 221 -1.05 -28.64 -12.37
N SER A 222 -0.14 -28.98 -13.28
CA SER A 222 1.14 -28.28 -13.43
C SER A 222 1.79 -28.55 -14.77
N SER A 223 2.58 -27.61 -15.27
CA SER A 223 3.39 -27.80 -16.46
C SER A 223 4.85 -28.02 -16.11
N ILE A 224 5.59 -28.76 -16.93
CA ILE A 224 7.05 -28.70 -17.00
C ILE A 224 7.39 -27.85 -18.22
N THR A 225 8.17 -26.79 -18.02
CA THR A 225 8.59 -25.88 -19.07
C THR A 225 10.09 -25.94 -19.21
N THR A 226 10.54 -26.22 -20.44
CA THR A 226 11.96 -26.24 -20.79
C THR A 226 12.29 -24.99 -21.61
N MET A 227 13.36 -24.30 -21.21
CA MET A 227 13.78 -23.03 -21.78
C MET A 227 15.28 -22.97 -22.05
N GLU A 228 15.66 -22.27 -23.12
CA GLU A 228 17.04 -21.85 -23.39
C GLU A 228 17.39 -20.72 -22.40
N HIS A 229 18.46 -20.88 -21.63
CA HIS A 229 18.86 -19.94 -20.58
C HIS A 229 19.58 -18.70 -21.15
N TYR A 230 19.22 -17.52 -20.65
CA TYR A 230 19.82 -16.24 -21.02
C TYR A 230 20.27 -15.46 -19.78
N LEU A 231 21.41 -14.78 -19.88
CA LEU A 231 22.02 -14.00 -18.81
C LEU A 231 21.86 -12.49 -19.05
N PRO A 232 21.65 -11.68 -18.00
CA PRO A 232 21.72 -10.22 -18.10
C PRO A 232 23.16 -9.80 -18.46
N PHE A 233 23.30 -8.98 -19.49
CA PHE A 233 24.59 -8.42 -19.88
C PHE A 233 24.91 -7.19 -19.01
N ASN A 234 25.86 -7.34 -18.09
CA ASN A 234 26.40 -6.24 -17.30
C ASN A 234 27.66 -5.70 -17.98
N ASN A 235 27.60 -4.50 -18.56
CA ASN A 235 28.79 -3.80 -19.03
C ASN A 235 28.84 -2.39 -18.44
N SER A 236 29.94 -2.06 -17.77
CA SER A 236 30.20 -0.76 -17.18
C SER A 236 30.16 0.39 -18.22
N SER A 237 30.40 0.08 -19.50
CA SER A 237 30.33 1.05 -20.60
C SER A 237 28.90 1.49 -20.99
N ILE A 238 27.85 0.74 -20.62
CA ILE A 238 26.45 1.15 -20.84
C ILE A 238 26.04 2.26 -19.86
N LEU A 239 26.64 2.28 -18.67
CA LEU A 239 26.39 3.29 -17.64
C LEU A 239 26.87 4.69 -18.06
N ASN A 240 27.88 4.77 -18.94
CA ASN A 240 28.49 6.04 -19.35
C ASN A 240 27.72 6.76 -20.48
N ASN A 241 26.97 6.03 -21.31
CA ASN A 241 26.25 6.60 -22.46
C ASN A 241 24.77 6.92 -22.17
N VAL A 242 24.26 6.51 -21.02
CA VAL A 242 22.89 6.79 -20.57
C VAL A 242 23.02 7.50 -19.25
N THR A 243 22.77 8.81 -19.19
CA THR A 243 22.57 9.52 -17.92
C THR A 243 21.32 8.94 -17.27
N PRO A 244 21.42 8.04 -16.26
CA PRO A 244 20.25 7.41 -15.72
C PRO A 244 19.63 8.41 -14.75
N GLN A 245 18.38 8.84 -14.99
CA GLN A 245 17.61 9.55 -13.96
C GLN A 245 17.38 8.66 -12.71
N SER A 246 17.56 7.34 -12.82
CA SER A 246 17.77 6.41 -11.70
C SER A 246 18.37 5.07 -12.18
N PRO A 247 19.03 4.28 -11.31
CA PRO A 247 19.47 2.91 -11.66
C PRO A 247 18.31 1.96 -12.02
N ARG A 248 17.05 2.33 -11.73
CA ARG A 248 15.84 1.54 -12.00
C ARG A 248 15.33 1.66 -13.45
N SER A 249 15.87 2.57 -14.26
CA SER A 249 15.46 2.76 -15.67
C SER A 249 16.42 2.15 -16.70
N LEU A 250 17.45 1.41 -16.26
CA LEU A 250 18.39 0.76 -17.17
C LEU A 250 17.73 -0.39 -17.95
N PRO A 251 17.91 -0.44 -19.28
CA PRO A 251 17.36 -1.51 -20.10
C PRO A 251 18.07 -2.84 -19.83
N LEU A 252 17.28 -3.92 -19.71
CA LEU A 252 17.83 -5.27 -19.58
C LEU A 252 18.21 -5.81 -20.96
N ILE A 253 19.50 -6.08 -21.14
CA ILE A 253 20.06 -6.76 -22.32
C ILE A 253 20.34 -8.21 -21.96
N LEU A 254 19.92 -9.14 -22.81
CA LEU A 254 20.02 -10.58 -22.59
C LEU A 254 20.93 -11.23 -23.65
N ILE A 255 21.86 -12.07 -23.19
CA ILE A 255 22.77 -12.86 -24.04
C ILE A 255 22.61 -14.36 -23.76
N PRO A 256 22.79 -15.24 -24.76
CA PRO A 256 22.64 -16.68 -24.56
C PRO A 256 23.67 -17.19 -23.56
N CYS A 257 23.24 -18.03 -22.62
CA CYS A 257 24.15 -18.67 -21.68
C CYS A 257 25.01 -19.72 -22.40
N SER A 258 26.32 -19.69 -22.19
CA SER A 258 27.27 -20.64 -22.78
C SER A 258 27.33 -22.00 -22.06
N GLY A 259 26.54 -22.18 -21.01
CA GLY A 259 26.58 -23.33 -20.09
C GLY A 259 26.84 -22.85 -18.66
N CYS A 260 25.99 -23.26 -17.73
CA CYS A 260 26.13 -22.95 -16.31
C CYS A 260 25.71 -24.16 -15.46
N HIS A 261 25.91 -24.08 -14.15
CA HIS A 261 25.56 -25.15 -13.20
C HIS A 261 24.07 -25.52 -13.18
N LEU A 262 23.19 -24.67 -13.72
CA LEU A 262 21.75 -24.90 -13.81
C LEU A 262 21.36 -25.71 -15.04
N ASN A 263 22.32 -26.02 -15.93
CA ASN A 263 22.06 -26.72 -17.16
C ASN A 263 21.64 -28.18 -16.90
N ASP A 264 20.49 -28.57 -17.43
CA ASP A 264 20.01 -29.94 -17.35
C ASP A 264 20.73 -30.83 -18.38
N HIS A 265 21.88 -31.36 -17.99
CA HIS A 265 22.70 -32.24 -18.85
C HIS A 265 22.00 -33.56 -19.23
N SER A 266 21.01 -34.00 -18.45
CA SER A 266 20.28 -35.25 -18.65
C SER A 266 19.17 -35.17 -19.70
N LEU A 267 18.68 -33.96 -20.01
CA LEU A 267 17.70 -33.73 -21.06
C LEU A 267 18.43 -33.49 -22.37
N ILE A 268 18.78 -34.59 -23.04
CA ILE A 268 19.49 -34.60 -24.32
C ILE A 268 18.76 -33.66 -25.30
N LEU A 269 19.46 -32.61 -25.69
CA LEU A 269 18.99 -31.62 -26.65
C LEU A 269 18.74 -32.27 -28.00
N GLN A 270 17.50 -32.17 -28.51
CA GLN A 270 17.21 -32.40 -29.92
C GLN A 270 17.80 -31.31 -30.84
N ASP A 271 18.30 -30.20 -30.29
CA ASP A 271 18.83 -29.05 -31.03
C ASP A 271 20.22 -28.63 -30.52
N ALA A 272 21.26 -28.92 -31.32
CA ALA A 272 22.67 -28.64 -31.00
C ALA A 272 23.01 -27.14 -30.85
N ARG A 273 22.07 -26.23 -31.17
CA ARG A 273 22.27 -24.78 -31.07
C ARG A 273 22.08 -24.24 -29.65
N ILE A 274 21.34 -24.96 -28.80
CA ILE A 274 21.07 -24.55 -27.42
C ILE A 274 22.23 -25.04 -26.55
N LYS A 275 22.95 -24.14 -25.88
CA LYS A 275 24.09 -24.52 -25.05
C LYS A 275 23.74 -24.74 -23.58
N CYS A 276 22.65 -24.13 -23.12
CA CYS A 276 22.19 -24.21 -21.74
C CYS A 276 20.66 -24.32 -21.74
N SER A 277 20.14 -25.42 -21.24
CA SER A 277 18.71 -25.68 -21.07
C SER A 277 18.36 -25.87 -19.62
N ILE A 278 17.21 -25.32 -19.21
CA ILE A 278 16.68 -25.42 -17.85
C ILE A 278 15.23 -25.85 -17.94
N SER A 279 14.86 -26.89 -17.21
CA SER A 279 13.48 -27.35 -17.06
C SER A 279 12.96 -27.02 -15.67
N ILE A 280 11.78 -26.39 -15.64
CA ILE A 280 11.15 -26.00 -14.39
C ILE A 280 9.66 -26.32 -14.39
N ARG A 281 9.15 -26.74 -13.23
CA ARG A 281 7.71 -26.86 -12.98
C ARG A 281 7.07 -25.47 -12.91
N THR A 282 6.09 -25.20 -13.76
CA THR A 282 5.32 -23.95 -13.81
C THR A 282 3.82 -24.23 -13.70
N ASN A 283 3.15 -23.57 -12.75
CA ASN A 283 1.67 -23.57 -12.70
C ASN A 283 1.10 -22.53 -13.68
N ARG A 284 1.81 -21.42 -13.86
CA ARG A 284 1.53 -20.40 -14.85
C ARG A 284 2.84 -19.78 -15.34
N LEU A 285 2.94 -19.60 -16.64
CA LEU A 285 4.11 -19.02 -17.29
C LEU A 285 4.17 -17.48 -17.11
N SER A 286 5.16 -17.02 -16.36
CA SER A 286 5.50 -15.61 -16.24
C SER A 286 6.26 -15.16 -17.48
N THR A 287 5.62 -14.35 -18.32
CA THR A 287 6.19 -13.90 -19.60
C THR A 287 6.46 -12.40 -19.66
N PHE A 288 7.40 -12.03 -20.53
CA PHE A 288 7.71 -10.64 -20.93
C PHE A 288 8.05 -10.58 -22.42
N ASN A 289 8.17 -9.37 -22.96
CA ASN A 289 8.46 -9.15 -24.38
C ASN A 289 9.84 -8.49 -24.56
N ILE A 290 10.30 -8.47 -25.82
CA ILE A 290 11.55 -7.86 -26.24
C ILE A 290 11.26 -6.87 -27.35
N PHE A 291 12.03 -5.80 -27.41
CA PHE A 291 11.98 -4.87 -28.52
C PHE A 291 12.40 -5.53 -29.84
N ASN A 292 11.60 -5.31 -30.88
CA ASN A 292 11.97 -5.70 -32.24
C ASN A 292 13.27 -4.98 -32.65
N ARG A 293 14.09 -5.62 -33.50
CA ARG A 293 15.34 -5.08 -34.04
C ARG A 293 15.19 -3.72 -34.73
N LEU A 294 13.99 -3.45 -35.26
CA LEU A 294 13.66 -2.18 -35.93
C LEU A 294 13.36 -1.03 -34.94
N ASN A 295 13.07 -1.34 -33.67
CA ASN A 295 12.72 -0.36 -32.65
C ASN A 295 13.94 0.49 -32.26
N GLN A 296 13.71 1.77 -31.95
CA GLN A 296 14.74 2.71 -31.52
C GLN A 296 15.49 2.21 -30.28
N GLU A 297 14.80 1.62 -29.30
CA GLU A 297 15.42 1.09 -28.08
C GLU A 297 16.41 -0.04 -28.37
N HIS A 298 16.13 -0.89 -29.37
CA HIS A 298 17.08 -1.92 -29.80
C HIS A 298 18.25 -1.32 -30.58
N LYS A 299 17.98 -0.34 -31.46
CA LYS A 299 19.00 0.33 -32.28
C LYS A 299 20.05 1.07 -31.44
N ARG A 300 19.69 1.58 -30.25
CA ARG A 300 20.63 2.19 -29.30
C ARG A 300 21.79 1.28 -28.92
N PHE A 301 21.59 -0.04 -28.95
CA PHE A 301 22.56 -1.04 -28.56
C PHE A 301 23.20 -1.78 -29.74
N LYS A 302 22.98 -1.30 -30.98
CA LYS A 302 23.50 -1.93 -32.20
C LYS A 302 25.03 -2.05 -32.24
N ASN A 303 25.73 -1.14 -31.56
CA ASN A 303 27.19 -1.06 -31.55
C ASN A 303 27.84 -1.96 -30.49
N LEU A 304 27.07 -2.77 -29.75
CA LEU A 304 27.66 -3.71 -28.78
C LEU A 304 28.40 -4.84 -29.51
N PRO A 305 29.59 -5.26 -29.03
CA PRO A 305 30.39 -6.34 -29.62
C PRO A 305 29.82 -7.72 -29.24
N LEU A 306 28.52 -7.93 -29.49
CA LEU A 306 27.79 -9.15 -29.12
C LEU A 306 27.23 -9.82 -30.37
N SER A 307 27.52 -11.11 -30.55
CA SER A 307 27.07 -11.88 -31.71
C SER A 307 25.55 -12.13 -31.72
N LYS A 308 24.94 -12.30 -30.55
CA LYS A 308 23.49 -12.49 -30.36
C LYS A 308 23.06 -11.87 -29.03
N TYR A 309 22.21 -10.86 -29.08
CA TYR A 309 21.61 -10.24 -27.89
C TYR A 309 20.16 -9.84 -28.12
N TYR A 310 19.46 -9.59 -27.02
CA TYR A 310 18.06 -9.15 -27.00
C TYR A 310 17.86 -8.03 -25.98
N VAL A 311 16.94 -7.09 -26.26
CA VAL A 311 16.63 -5.97 -25.35
C VAL A 311 15.21 -6.12 -24.82
N SER A 312 15.08 -6.37 -23.53
CA SER A 312 13.81 -6.57 -22.83
C SER A 312 12.97 -5.30 -22.81
N THR A 313 11.64 -5.44 -22.89
CA THR A 313 10.70 -4.33 -22.65
C THR A 313 10.53 -3.99 -21.17
N LYS A 314 11.14 -4.78 -20.26
CA LYS A 314 11.11 -4.61 -18.81
C LYS A 314 12.52 -4.58 -18.22
N PRO A 315 12.81 -3.69 -17.26
CA PRO A 315 14.10 -3.65 -16.58
C PRO A 315 14.29 -4.87 -15.67
N LEU A 316 15.55 -5.17 -15.35
CA LEU A 316 15.93 -6.35 -14.58
C LEU A 316 15.31 -6.36 -13.18
N HIS A 317 15.31 -5.22 -12.49
CA HIS A 317 14.72 -5.08 -11.16
C HIS A 317 13.24 -5.52 -11.15
N GLN A 318 12.45 -5.03 -12.10
CA GLN A 318 11.03 -5.38 -12.20
C GLN A 318 10.82 -6.88 -12.42
N ILE A 319 11.63 -7.50 -13.29
CA ILE A 319 11.58 -8.94 -13.55
C ILE A 319 11.94 -9.72 -12.27
N ARG A 320 13.01 -9.35 -11.56
CA ARG A 320 13.43 -10.00 -10.32
C ARG A 320 12.37 -9.89 -9.23
N HIS A 321 11.85 -8.69 -8.98
CA HIS A 321 10.81 -8.45 -7.99
C HIS A 321 9.56 -9.26 -8.32
N SER A 322 9.09 -9.20 -9.58
CA SER A 322 7.91 -9.96 -9.99
C SER A 322 8.12 -11.47 -9.84
N ALA A 323 9.30 -12.00 -10.16
CA ALA A 323 9.59 -13.42 -10.01
C ALA A 323 9.53 -13.85 -8.54
N HIS A 324 10.15 -13.06 -7.66
CA HIS A 324 10.17 -13.31 -6.23
C HIS A 324 8.77 -13.24 -5.61
N SER A 325 8.00 -12.20 -5.92
CA SER A 325 6.62 -12.07 -5.43
C SER A 325 5.73 -13.24 -5.87
N ILE A 326 5.87 -13.72 -7.11
CA ILE A 326 5.13 -14.88 -7.60
C ILE A 326 5.55 -16.15 -6.85
N TYR A 327 6.84 -16.32 -6.59
CA TYR A 327 7.36 -17.45 -5.82
C TYR A 327 6.80 -17.47 -4.40
N LEU A 328 6.81 -16.34 -3.69
CA LEU A 328 6.24 -16.22 -2.34
C LEU A 328 4.74 -16.57 -2.32
N ALA A 329 3.99 -16.05 -3.30
CA ALA A 329 2.56 -16.32 -3.43
C ALA A 329 2.26 -17.81 -3.64
N GLN A 330 3.04 -18.51 -4.47
CA GLN A 330 2.86 -19.94 -4.73
C GLN A 330 3.14 -20.82 -3.53
N HIS A 331 4.02 -20.38 -2.62
CA HIS A 331 4.38 -21.12 -1.42
C HIS A 331 3.52 -20.73 -0.21
N ASN A 332 2.41 -19.99 -0.43
CA ASN A 332 1.54 -19.45 0.62
C ASN A 332 2.32 -18.70 1.72
N VAL A 333 3.48 -18.14 1.37
CA VAL A 333 4.20 -17.23 2.25
C VAL A 333 3.48 -15.90 2.14
N ASN A 334 2.41 -15.74 2.93
CA ASN A 334 1.77 -14.47 3.14
C ASN A 334 2.78 -13.56 3.83
N THR A 335 3.56 -12.81 3.06
CA THR A 335 4.19 -11.61 3.58
C THR A 335 3.07 -10.62 3.86
N VAL A 336 2.49 -10.70 5.05
CA VAL A 336 2.19 -9.49 5.79
C VAL A 336 3.57 -8.89 6.02
N THR A 337 4.05 -8.07 5.08
CA THR A 337 5.12 -7.14 5.38
C THR A 337 4.48 -6.10 6.28
N THR A 338 4.26 -6.47 7.54
CA THR A 338 4.24 -5.50 8.62
C THR A 338 5.51 -4.70 8.38
N THR A 339 5.39 -3.40 8.23
CA THR A 339 6.51 -2.49 8.42
C THR A 339 6.98 -2.67 9.87
N ILE A 340 7.68 -3.77 10.15
CA ILE A 340 8.87 -3.69 10.96
C ILE A 340 9.77 -2.85 10.08
N ILE A 341 9.73 -1.54 10.32
CA ILE A 341 10.91 -0.71 10.13
C ILE A 341 12.00 -1.53 10.80
N THR A 342 12.79 -2.24 10.00
CA THR A 342 14.06 -2.76 10.47
C THR A 342 14.77 -1.48 10.86
N PRO A 343 15.02 -1.24 12.15
CA PRO A 343 15.85 -0.11 12.50
C PRO A 343 17.19 -0.46 11.87
N GLU A 344 17.54 0.23 10.79
CA GLU A 344 18.95 0.42 10.49
C GLU A 344 19.56 0.87 11.81
N LEU A 345 20.49 0.07 12.33
CA LEU A 345 21.20 0.37 13.56
C LEU A 345 21.79 1.78 13.38
N PRO A 346 21.27 2.83 14.03
CA PRO A 346 21.73 4.16 13.76
C PRO A 346 23.13 4.27 14.35
N SER A 347 24.08 4.74 13.55
CA SER A 347 25.32 5.29 14.05
C SER A 347 25.00 6.28 15.18
N LEU A 348 25.66 6.11 16.32
CA LEU A 348 25.36 6.72 17.62
C LEU A 348 25.54 8.26 17.70
N HIS A 349 25.45 9.01 16.59
CA HIS A 349 26.01 10.36 16.53
C HIS A 349 25.22 11.44 15.77
N ASP A 350 23.90 11.31 15.62
CA ASP A 350 23.10 12.46 15.16
C ASP A 350 21.90 12.74 16.07
N GLN A 351 22.10 13.63 17.05
CA GLN A 351 21.06 14.06 17.99
C GLN A 351 19.82 14.61 17.29
N ASN A 352 20.00 15.18 16.09
CA ASN A 352 18.91 15.74 15.29
C ASN A 352 17.96 14.66 14.74
N HIS A 353 18.48 13.49 14.38
CA HIS A 353 17.67 12.40 13.83
C HIS A 353 16.76 11.77 14.89
N VAL A 354 17.26 11.60 16.11
CA VAL A 354 16.47 11.03 17.21
C VAL A 354 15.38 12.00 17.65
N LEU A 355 15.67 13.31 17.70
CA LEU A 355 14.66 14.32 17.99
C LEU A 355 13.57 14.38 16.89
N GLN A 356 13.95 14.25 15.62
CA GLN A 356 13.01 14.14 14.51
C GLN A 356 12.12 12.89 14.64
N GLN A 357 12.69 11.75 15.02
CA GLN A 357 11.93 10.53 15.24
C GLN A 357 10.93 10.67 16.40
N LEU A 358 11.35 11.24 17.54
CA LEU A 358 10.46 11.53 18.66
C LEU A 358 9.33 12.49 18.26
N SER A 359 9.66 13.54 17.49
CA SER A 359 8.66 14.49 17.01
C SER A 359 7.63 13.84 16.08
N SER A 360 8.05 12.89 15.23
CA SER A 360 7.16 12.12 14.37
C SER A 360 6.25 11.18 15.16
N VAL A 361 6.76 10.55 16.22
CA VAL A 361 5.97 9.68 17.10
C VAL A 361 4.91 10.50 17.84
N ILE A 362 5.27 11.64 18.43
CA ILE A 362 4.32 12.52 19.12
C ILE A 362 3.26 13.05 18.15
N ALA A 363 3.66 13.42 16.92
CA ALA A 363 2.75 13.94 15.91
C ALA A 363 1.69 12.92 15.46
N SER A 364 2.05 11.63 15.42
CA SER A 364 1.18 10.53 14.99
C SER A 364 0.41 9.84 16.13
N ALA A 365 0.93 9.87 17.36
CA ALA A 365 0.32 9.18 18.49
C ALA A 365 -0.94 9.86 19.07
N LEU A 366 -1.08 11.18 18.91
CA LEU A 366 -2.17 11.95 19.54
C LEU A 366 -2.95 12.79 18.52
N LEU A 367 -4.28 12.62 18.53
CA LEU A 367 -5.23 13.50 17.85
C LEU A 367 -5.62 14.66 18.78
N CYS A 368 -4.76 15.68 18.87
CA CYS A 368 -4.94 16.85 19.74
C CYS A 368 -4.48 18.16 19.07
N ASP A 369 -4.73 19.29 19.73
CA ASP A 369 -4.28 20.63 19.31
C ASP A 369 -2.75 20.66 19.15
N ASP A 370 -2.28 21.30 18.08
CA ASP A 370 -0.86 21.41 17.76
C ASP A 370 -0.05 22.07 18.88
N LYS A 371 -0.65 22.95 19.69
CA LYS A 371 0.01 23.53 20.88
C LYS A 371 0.41 22.48 21.91
N ILE A 372 -0.44 21.46 22.11
CA ILE A 372 -0.14 20.36 23.05
C ILE A 372 1.00 19.52 22.50
N LYS A 373 0.99 19.24 21.19
CA LYS A 373 2.06 18.50 20.52
C LYS A 373 3.40 19.24 20.63
N LEU A 374 3.42 20.55 20.37
CA LEU A 374 4.61 21.38 20.51
C LEU A 374 5.13 21.39 21.96
N THR A 375 4.23 21.40 22.95
CA THR A 375 4.61 21.31 24.36
C THR A 375 5.28 19.98 24.68
N LEU A 376 4.72 18.85 24.21
CA LEU A 376 5.31 17.53 24.40
C LEU A 376 6.67 17.39 23.70
N ILE A 377 6.83 17.98 22.50
CA ILE A 377 8.11 17.99 21.77
C ILE A 377 9.17 18.82 22.52
N ASP A 378 8.79 19.98 23.07
CA ASP A 378 9.68 20.80 23.90
C ASP A 378 10.14 20.03 25.15
N ILE A 379 9.22 19.35 25.83
CA ILE A 379 9.53 18.49 26.97
C ILE A 379 10.48 17.35 26.55
N ALA A 380 10.20 16.65 25.45
CA ALA A 380 11.04 15.56 24.96
C ALA A 380 12.47 16.05 24.63
N SER A 381 12.60 17.27 24.09
CA SER A 381 13.91 17.89 23.82
C SER A 381 14.71 18.13 25.10
N LYS A 382 14.05 18.54 26.19
CA LYS A 382 14.67 18.76 27.51
C LYS A 382 15.08 17.45 28.17
N PHE A 383 14.32 16.38 27.95
CA PHE A 383 14.60 15.05 28.49
C PHE A 383 15.67 14.29 27.70
N PHE A 384 15.99 14.72 26.48
CA PHE A 384 16.88 14.00 25.56
C PHE A 384 18.25 13.60 26.13
N SER A 385 18.81 14.41 27.04
CA SER A 385 20.16 14.19 27.60
C SER A 385 20.18 13.25 28.81
N TYR A 386 19.02 12.72 29.23
CA TYR A 386 18.87 11.97 30.47
C TYR A 386 18.32 10.56 30.21
N THR A 387 18.63 9.63 31.10
CA THR A 387 18.29 8.21 30.89
C THR A 387 17.43 7.60 31.98
N ASN A 388 17.39 8.18 33.19
CA ASN A 388 16.74 7.56 34.36
C ASN A 388 15.69 8.50 34.95
N PHE A 389 14.42 8.18 34.77
CA PHE A 389 13.31 9.06 35.11
C PHE A 389 12.42 8.48 36.21
N GLN A 390 11.79 9.37 36.97
CA GLN A 390 10.76 9.05 37.96
C GLN A 390 9.61 10.02 37.76
N PHE A 391 8.39 9.49 37.67
CA PHE A 391 7.17 10.26 37.48
C PHE A 391 6.07 9.81 38.44
N TYR A 392 5.27 10.76 38.89
CA TYR A 392 3.94 10.50 39.45
C TYR A 392 2.90 10.90 38.41
N SER A 393 2.00 9.97 38.09
CA SER A 393 0.89 10.19 37.15
C SER A 393 -0.43 10.17 37.89
N ASP A 394 -1.39 10.97 37.42
CA ASP A 394 -2.74 11.04 37.98
C ASP A 394 -3.77 11.34 36.87
N GLY A 395 -4.95 10.76 37.01
CA GLY A 395 -6.09 10.87 36.12
C GLY A 395 -7.38 11.16 36.87
N SER A 396 -8.00 12.30 36.58
CA SER A 396 -9.27 12.70 37.18
C SER A 396 -10.43 12.65 36.18
N VAL A 397 -11.64 12.43 36.69
CA VAL A 397 -12.88 12.61 35.95
C VAL A 397 -13.90 13.33 36.83
N SER A 398 -14.56 14.34 36.28
CA SER A 398 -15.68 15.01 36.92
C SER A 398 -16.99 14.72 36.19
N ASP A 399 -18.10 14.83 36.91
CA ASP A 399 -19.47 14.84 36.35
C ASP A 399 -19.81 13.61 35.48
N ILE A 400 -19.25 12.45 35.86
CA ILE A 400 -19.39 11.20 35.10
C ILE A 400 -20.86 10.81 34.92
N GLY A 401 -21.25 10.46 33.69
CA GLY A 401 -22.63 10.15 33.34
C GLY A 401 -23.50 11.36 32.96
N THR A 402 -22.95 12.58 32.99
CA THR A 402 -23.65 13.80 32.53
C THR A 402 -23.07 14.34 31.22
N ILE A 403 -23.78 15.27 30.57
CA ILE A 403 -23.29 15.98 29.37
C ILE A 403 -22.07 16.88 29.65
N ASN A 404 -21.79 17.16 30.93
CA ASN A 404 -20.67 17.98 31.37
C ASN A 404 -19.46 17.15 31.79
N SER A 405 -19.50 15.83 31.59
CA SER A 405 -18.44 14.90 31.97
C SER A 405 -17.11 15.31 31.33
N LYS A 406 -16.08 15.48 32.14
CA LYS A 406 -14.73 15.91 31.73
C LYS A 406 -13.68 14.99 32.32
N SER A 407 -12.66 14.69 31.54
CA SER A 407 -11.52 13.87 31.95
C SER A 407 -10.25 14.73 31.90
N GLY A 408 -9.52 14.76 33.01
CA GLY A 408 -8.23 15.42 33.14
C GLY A 408 -7.15 14.38 33.41
N PHE A 409 -5.92 14.64 32.98
CA PHE A 409 -4.78 13.77 33.25
C PHE A 409 -3.51 14.61 33.35
N GLY A 410 -2.52 14.11 34.08
CA GLY A 410 -1.26 14.82 34.21
C GLY A 410 -0.20 13.99 34.88
N TRP A 411 1.02 14.51 34.89
CA TRP A 411 2.15 13.90 35.55
C TRP A 411 3.17 14.94 36.00
N VAL A 412 4.00 14.55 36.96
CA VAL A 412 5.11 15.34 37.48
C VAL A 412 6.37 14.48 37.49
N GLN A 413 7.45 15.02 36.94
CA GLN A 413 8.79 14.44 37.02
C GLN A 413 9.41 14.78 38.38
N THR A 414 9.88 13.78 39.14
CA THR A 414 10.30 13.96 40.55
C THR A 414 11.74 13.58 40.89
N ASN A 415 12.48 12.94 39.97
CA ASN A 415 13.92 12.71 40.15
C ASN A 415 14.65 14.05 40.31
N PRO A 416 15.32 14.32 41.45
CA PRO A 416 15.92 15.63 41.76
C PRO A 416 17.11 16.00 40.85
N LEU A 417 17.66 15.03 40.12
CA LEU A 417 18.76 15.24 39.18
C LEU A 417 18.29 15.72 37.80
N LEU A 418 16.98 15.77 37.58
CA LEU A 418 16.34 16.09 36.31
C LEU A 418 15.53 17.39 36.39
N PRO A 419 15.25 18.04 35.24
CA PRO A 419 14.39 19.21 35.23
C PRO A 419 12.98 18.84 35.70
N GLN A 420 12.53 19.50 36.77
CA GLN A 420 11.23 19.31 37.41
C GLN A 420 10.11 19.84 36.52
N ILE A 421 9.73 19.03 35.53
CA ILE A 421 8.71 19.35 34.54
C ILE A 421 7.42 18.62 34.91
N SER A 422 6.30 19.32 34.77
CA SER A 422 4.96 18.75 34.86
C SER A 422 4.19 18.97 33.56
N PHE A 423 3.23 18.08 33.32
CA PHE A 423 2.34 18.18 32.17
C PHE A 423 0.89 17.92 32.60
N LEU A 424 -0.02 18.64 31.97
CA LEU A 424 -1.45 18.61 32.25
C LEU A 424 -2.20 18.57 30.92
N GLY A 425 -3.21 17.71 30.84
CA GLY A 425 -4.06 17.55 29.66
C GLY A 425 -5.50 17.26 30.06
N SER A 426 -6.41 17.41 29.09
CA SER A 426 -7.82 17.07 29.27
C SER A 426 -8.39 16.45 28.02
N THR A 427 -9.35 15.54 28.18
CA THR A 427 -10.10 14.92 27.09
C THR A 427 -11.61 15.13 27.29
N ILE A 428 -12.30 15.38 26.17
CA ILE A 428 -13.75 15.65 26.16
C ILE A 428 -14.53 14.41 25.68
N PHE A 429 -13.92 13.60 24.81
CA PHE A 429 -14.56 12.39 24.27
C PHE A 429 -14.40 11.21 25.22
N PHE A 430 -15.49 10.51 25.51
CA PHE A 430 -15.52 9.28 26.34
C PHE A 430 -14.75 9.40 27.67
N PRO A 431 -15.17 10.28 28.61
CA PRO A 431 -14.47 10.47 29.88
C PRO A 431 -14.59 9.21 30.76
N SER A 432 -13.46 8.67 31.21
CA SER A 432 -13.43 7.60 32.20
C SER A 432 -12.13 7.68 32.99
N SER A 433 -12.16 7.29 34.27
CA SER A 433 -10.97 7.35 35.14
C SER A 433 -9.84 6.49 34.57
N PHE A 434 -10.14 5.26 34.13
CA PHE A 434 -9.16 4.41 33.46
C PHE A 434 -8.52 5.06 32.23
N LYS A 435 -9.30 5.79 31.43
CA LYS A 435 -8.78 6.51 30.26
C LYS A 435 -7.88 7.66 30.70
N SER A 436 -8.30 8.49 31.66
CA SER A 436 -7.48 9.59 32.20
C SER A 436 -6.11 9.08 32.66
N GLU A 437 -6.10 8.02 33.47
CA GLU A 437 -4.87 7.38 33.98
C GLU A 437 -3.99 6.86 32.85
N SER A 438 -4.60 6.18 31.87
CA SER A 438 -3.89 5.66 30.70
C SER A 438 -3.24 6.78 29.87
N PHE A 439 -3.91 7.94 29.73
CA PHE A 439 -3.34 9.10 29.03
C PHE A 439 -2.19 9.75 29.79
N ALA A 440 -2.24 9.79 31.12
CA ALA A 440 -1.12 10.25 31.94
C ALA A 440 0.12 9.38 31.68
N ILE A 441 -0.02 8.06 31.73
CA ILE A 441 1.07 7.11 31.45
C ILE A 441 1.55 7.21 30.00
N LEU A 442 0.63 7.26 29.03
CA LEU A 442 0.98 7.36 27.60
C LEU A 442 1.81 8.61 27.31
N THR A 443 1.41 9.76 27.85
CA THR A 443 2.14 11.01 27.61
C THR A 443 3.50 11.06 28.30
N ILE A 444 3.71 10.34 29.40
CA ILE A 444 5.06 10.11 29.95
C ILE A 444 5.91 9.34 28.93
N LEU A 445 5.41 8.21 28.42
CA LEU A 445 6.17 7.36 27.50
C LEU A 445 6.53 8.06 26.18
N LEU A 446 5.67 8.97 25.71
CA LEU A 446 5.91 9.74 24.48
C LEU A 446 7.06 10.74 24.58
N VAL A 447 7.36 11.25 25.78
CA VAL A 447 8.40 12.27 25.98
C VAL A 447 9.75 11.70 26.41
N LEU A 448 9.84 10.38 26.59
CA LEU A 448 11.08 9.71 26.97
C LEU A 448 12.01 9.50 25.77
N PRO A 449 13.33 9.68 25.94
CA PRO A 449 14.30 9.35 24.91
C PRO A 449 14.44 7.83 24.74
N PRO A 450 14.96 7.36 23.58
CA PRO A 450 15.20 5.93 23.37
C PRO A 450 16.19 5.37 24.39
N ASN A 451 15.96 4.13 24.82
CA ASN A 451 16.73 3.43 25.85
C ASN A 451 16.69 4.06 27.25
N ALA A 452 15.74 4.95 27.52
CA ALA A 452 15.49 5.45 28.88
C ALA A 452 14.89 4.37 29.78
N THR A 453 15.25 4.42 31.06
CA THR A 453 14.58 3.71 32.15
C THR A 453 13.69 4.67 32.92
N CYS A 454 12.50 4.22 33.29
CA CYS A 454 11.49 5.07 33.90
C CYS A 454 10.71 4.30 34.98
N GLU A 455 10.53 4.92 36.13
CA GLU A 455 9.61 4.48 37.18
C GLU A 455 8.38 5.40 37.17
N ILE A 456 7.20 4.80 37.01
CA ILE A 456 5.93 5.53 36.99
C ILE A 456 5.10 5.09 38.20
N PHE A 457 4.81 6.04 39.08
CA PHE A 457 3.96 5.85 40.25
C PHE A 457 2.52 6.32 39.91
N THR A 458 1.57 5.40 39.99
CA THR A 458 0.13 5.64 39.80
C THR A 458 -0.64 4.93 40.93
N ASP A 459 -1.76 5.50 41.35
CA ASP A 459 -2.71 4.88 42.28
C ASP A 459 -3.77 4.02 41.57
N SER A 460 -3.78 4.01 40.23
CA SER A 460 -4.69 3.23 39.41
C SER A 460 -4.31 1.76 39.36
N GLN A 461 -4.88 0.97 40.27
CA GLN A 461 -4.73 -0.50 40.28
C GLN A 461 -5.09 -1.13 38.93
N ASN A 462 -6.12 -0.60 38.24
CA ASN A 462 -6.54 -1.10 36.93
C ASN A 462 -5.43 -0.95 35.86
N CYS A 463 -4.69 0.16 35.87
CA CYS A 463 -3.58 0.37 34.95
C CYS A 463 -2.42 -0.57 35.27
N ILE A 464 -2.13 -0.79 36.56
CA ILE A 464 -1.09 -1.72 37.02
C ILE A 464 -1.42 -3.16 36.61
N ASP A 465 -2.66 -3.60 36.84
CA ASP A 465 -3.11 -4.94 36.50
C ASP A 465 -3.07 -5.17 34.98
N ALA A 466 -3.55 -4.19 34.19
CA ALA A 466 -3.51 -4.25 32.74
C ALA A 466 -2.07 -4.34 32.20
N PHE A 467 -1.14 -3.56 32.76
CA PHE A 467 0.28 -3.61 32.39
C PHE A 467 0.90 -4.99 32.71
N ASN A 468 0.70 -5.48 33.93
CA ASN A 468 1.22 -6.79 34.37
C ASN A 468 0.65 -7.95 33.56
N GLN A 469 -0.64 -7.90 33.21
CA GLN A 469 -1.27 -8.91 32.36
C GLN A 469 -0.66 -8.91 30.95
N ARG A 470 -0.30 -7.73 30.41
CA ARG A 470 0.27 -7.59 29.07
C ARG A 470 1.75 -7.99 29.01
N LEU A 471 2.52 -7.78 30.07
CA LEU A 471 3.93 -8.22 30.14
C LEU A 471 4.11 -9.73 29.93
N GLY A 472 3.13 -10.55 30.34
CA GLY A 472 3.15 -12.02 30.18
C GLY A 472 2.54 -12.53 28.87
N SER A 473 2.01 -11.65 28.02
CA SER A 473 1.29 -12.01 26.79
C SER A 473 2.12 -11.70 25.54
N PRO A 474 2.41 -12.67 24.66
CA PRO A 474 3.11 -12.42 23.39
C PRO A 474 2.25 -11.69 22.34
N ILE A 475 1.04 -11.27 22.71
CA ILE A 475 0.07 -10.65 21.81
C ILE A 475 0.18 -9.13 21.91
N ILE A 476 0.92 -8.55 20.97
CA ILE A 476 0.74 -7.14 20.60
C ILE A 476 -0.63 -7.06 19.91
N SER A 477 -1.62 -6.53 20.61
CA SER A 477 -2.95 -6.27 20.05
C SER A 477 -2.83 -5.23 18.93
N PRO A 478 -3.64 -5.34 17.85
CA PRO A 478 -3.63 -4.41 16.71
C PRO A 478 -3.89 -2.95 17.10
#